data_AF-A0A1Y0HNL4-F1
#
_entry.id   AF-A0A1Y0HNL4-F1
#
_cell.length_a   1.000
_cell.length_b   1.000
_cell.length_c   1.000
_cell.angle_alpha   90.00
_cell.angle_beta   90.00
_cell.angle_gamma   90.00
#
_symmetry.space_group_name_H-M   'P 1'
#
loop_
_entity.id
_entity.type
_entity.pdbx_description
1 polymer ?
#
loop_
_entity_poly.entity_id
_entity_poly.type
_entity_poly.pdbx_seq_one_letter_code
_entity_poly.pdbx_strand_id
1 'polypeptide(L)'
;MTFKNPSLSMHHVVCRRFFILSESNEFQAIRSNNPPLSIFTESVRTMSLPSVPIAKMLCYSDGLSESSTSDGKLYASYLKEDFIDSICVKDFRDKVSARIGKGDDDLTYVYIQKLAISKEFETLRIASTYEAIDESLTTISQYLKEHDVDSKTLSQIMLTLSELLLNALEHGSFGVDKAHKNYLIEHNLFDDEMARLEKLHQHKKIKITYGILPSGKRQLFEATISDQGEGFDTMVLKNIVINAEKFNGRGFVIIRKLLDHFYFNKKGNAITIQKFITPFLEL
;
A
#
# COMPACT_ATOMS: atom_id res chain seq x y z
N MET A 1 -8.00 8.93 -10.57
CA MET A 1 -9.23 9.08 -11.38
C MET A 1 -10.41 8.95 -10.44
N THR A 2 -11.33 9.92 -10.43
CA THR A 2 -12.59 9.83 -9.68
C THR A 2 -13.57 9.04 -10.54
N PHE A 3 -13.78 7.76 -10.23
CA PHE A 3 -14.81 6.96 -10.87
C PHE A 3 -16.18 7.44 -10.38
N LYS A 4 -16.79 8.40 -11.10
CA LYS A 4 -18.22 8.69 -10.99
C LYS A 4 -18.95 7.55 -11.70
N ASN A 5 -19.66 6.73 -10.94
CA ASN A 5 -20.26 5.43 -11.30
C ASN A 5 -19.26 4.27 -11.41
N PRO A 6 -19.16 3.38 -10.41
CA PRO A 6 -18.37 2.16 -10.52
C PRO A 6 -19.09 1.12 -11.38
N SER A 7 -19.28 1.36 -12.67
CA SER A 7 -19.62 0.29 -13.61
C SER A 7 -18.33 -0.36 -14.07
N LEU A 8 -18.01 -1.53 -13.50
CA LEU A 8 -16.94 -2.38 -14.01
C LEU A 8 -17.42 -3.01 -15.31
N SER A 9 -16.93 -2.50 -16.44
CA SER A 9 -17.07 -3.16 -17.74
C SER A 9 -15.87 -4.07 -17.94
N MET A 10 -16.11 -5.37 -18.13
CA MET A 10 -15.05 -6.33 -18.41
C MET A 10 -15.27 -6.96 -19.79
N HIS A 11 -14.24 -6.87 -20.63
CA HIS A 11 -14.19 -7.57 -21.89
C HIS A 11 -13.46 -8.90 -21.65
N HIS A 12 -14.22 -9.98 -21.50
CA HIS A 12 -13.67 -11.29 -21.18
C HIS A 12 -13.21 -12.00 -22.44
N VAL A 13 -11.92 -12.24 -22.56
CA VAL A 13 -11.37 -13.00 -23.66
C VAL A 13 -10.30 -13.94 -23.08
N VAL A 14 -10.63 -15.22 -22.99
CA VAL A 14 -9.72 -16.33 -22.64
C VAL A 14 -9.06 -16.25 -21.25
N CYS A 15 -9.85 -16.18 -20.17
CA CYS A 15 -9.36 -16.39 -18.81
C CYS A 15 -10.22 -17.46 -18.12
N ARG A 16 -9.62 -18.49 -17.48
CA ARG A 16 -10.36 -19.61 -16.86
C ARG A 16 -11.43 -19.10 -15.89
N ARG A 17 -11.00 -18.39 -14.84
CA ARG A 17 -11.87 -17.78 -13.84
C ARG A 17 -11.28 -16.46 -13.35
N PHE A 18 -12.17 -15.56 -13.00
CA PHE A 18 -11.88 -14.29 -12.38
C PHE A 18 -12.47 -14.29 -10.98
N PHE A 19 -11.67 -13.99 -9.96
CA PHE A 19 -12.15 -13.93 -8.59
C PHE A 19 -12.45 -12.51 -8.19
N ILE A 20 -13.57 -12.31 -7.51
CA ILE A 20 -13.97 -11.06 -6.88
C ILE A 20 -14.28 -11.36 -5.42
N LEU A 21 -13.79 -10.49 -4.53
CA LEU A 21 -14.27 -10.38 -3.17
C LEU A 21 -14.91 -9.00 -2.98
N SER A 22 -16.16 -8.96 -2.53
CA SER A 22 -16.83 -7.71 -2.19
C SER A 22 -16.32 -7.13 -0.86
N GLU A 23 -16.64 -5.86 -0.58
CA GLU A 23 -16.44 -5.24 0.73
C GLU A 23 -17.29 -5.89 1.85
N SER A 24 -18.31 -6.67 1.50
CA SER A 24 -19.11 -7.49 2.42
C SER A 24 -18.56 -8.91 2.63
N ASN A 25 -17.33 -9.18 2.17
CA ASN A 25 -16.67 -10.50 2.23
C ASN A 25 -17.38 -11.61 1.43
N GLU A 26 -18.17 -11.25 0.42
CA GLU A 26 -18.79 -12.21 -0.49
C GLU A 26 -17.84 -12.55 -1.63
N PHE A 27 -17.55 -13.85 -1.80
CA PHE A 27 -16.68 -14.34 -2.86
C PHE A 27 -17.50 -14.75 -4.10
N GLN A 28 -17.05 -14.31 -5.27
CA GLN A 28 -17.59 -14.71 -6.56
C GLN A 28 -16.47 -15.16 -7.52
N ALA A 29 -16.69 -16.31 -8.18
CA ALA A 29 -15.85 -16.77 -9.28
C ALA A 29 -16.59 -16.63 -10.61
N ILE A 30 -16.15 -15.70 -11.45
CA ILE A 30 -16.73 -15.41 -12.77
C ILE A 30 -15.97 -16.20 -13.82
N ARG A 31 -16.71 -16.87 -14.72
CA ARG A 31 -16.13 -17.59 -15.85
C ARG A 31 -16.19 -16.73 -17.10
N SER A 32 -15.23 -16.91 -18.00
CA SER A 32 -15.33 -16.35 -19.35
C SER A 32 -16.62 -16.82 -20.02
N ASN A 33 -17.36 -15.87 -20.60
CA ASN A 33 -18.52 -16.13 -21.45
C ASN A 33 -18.16 -16.22 -22.94
N ASN A 34 -16.87 -16.13 -23.27
CA ASN A 34 -16.34 -16.30 -24.63
C ASN A 34 -15.49 -17.58 -24.74
N PRO A 35 -15.55 -18.28 -25.89
CA PRO A 35 -14.61 -19.35 -26.21
C PRO A 35 -13.18 -18.80 -26.44
N PRO A 36 -12.16 -19.67 -26.53
CA PRO A 36 -10.82 -19.27 -26.98
C PRO A 36 -10.90 -18.47 -28.28
N LEU A 37 -10.12 -17.39 -28.37
CA LEU A 37 -10.03 -16.64 -29.62
C LEU A 37 -9.43 -17.52 -30.71
N SER A 38 -10.02 -17.46 -31.87
CA SER A 38 -9.44 -17.98 -33.10
C SER A 38 -9.42 -16.88 -34.15
N ILE A 39 -8.74 -17.13 -35.27
CA ILE A 39 -8.79 -16.26 -36.45
C ILE A 39 -10.20 -16.07 -37.01
N PHE A 40 -11.16 -16.92 -36.61
CA PHE A 40 -12.57 -16.88 -36.98
C PHE A 40 -13.45 -16.22 -35.90
N THR A 41 -12.88 -15.62 -34.86
CA THR A 41 -13.67 -14.93 -33.84
C THR A 41 -14.16 -13.59 -34.41
N GLU A 42 -15.41 -13.56 -34.86
CA GLU A 42 -16.05 -12.38 -35.44
C GLU A 42 -16.59 -11.39 -34.39
N SER A 43 -16.92 -11.86 -33.19
CA SER A 43 -17.47 -11.02 -32.12
C SER A 43 -17.09 -11.51 -30.72
N VAL A 44 -17.01 -10.57 -29.78
CA VAL A 44 -16.71 -10.83 -28.36
C VAL A 44 -17.94 -10.44 -27.53
N ARG A 45 -18.43 -11.37 -26.72
CA ARG A 45 -19.53 -11.11 -25.78
C ARG A 45 -19.02 -10.29 -24.61
N THR A 46 -19.67 -9.17 -24.32
CA THR A 46 -19.38 -8.37 -23.13
C THR A 46 -20.45 -8.67 -22.08
N MET A 47 -20.01 -8.87 -20.83
CA MET A 47 -20.90 -9.02 -19.68
C MET A 47 -20.62 -7.90 -18.69
N SER A 48 -21.68 -7.21 -18.28
CA SER A 48 -21.62 -6.24 -17.20
C SER A 48 -22.18 -6.90 -15.96
N LEU A 49 -21.44 -6.82 -14.86
CA LEU A 49 -21.91 -7.29 -13.56
C LEU A 49 -22.48 -6.11 -12.76
N PRO A 50 -23.51 -6.34 -11.92
CA PRO A 50 -23.97 -5.32 -11.00
C PRO A 50 -22.81 -4.79 -10.16
N SER A 51 -22.80 -3.48 -9.92
CA SER A 51 -21.79 -2.85 -9.07
C SER A 51 -21.95 -3.27 -7.61
N VAL A 52 -21.36 -4.39 -7.23
CA VAL A 52 -21.00 -4.63 -5.82
C VAL A 52 -19.75 -3.81 -5.49
N PRO A 53 -19.66 -3.18 -4.31
CA PRO A 53 -18.40 -2.59 -3.85
C PRO A 53 -17.33 -3.67 -3.79
N ILE A 54 -16.30 -3.55 -4.64
CA ILE A 54 -15.24 -4.55 -4.77
C ILE A 54 -14.10 -4.22 -3.82
N ALA A 55 -13.73 -5.17 -2.97
CA ALA A 55 -12.56 -5.07 -2.11
C ALA A 55 -11.30 -5.52 -2.84
N LYS A 56 -11.32 -6.70 -3.48
CA LYS A 56 -10.19 -7.23 -4.26
C LYS A 56 -10.61 -8.15 -5.39
N MET A 57 -9.73 -8.30 -6.37
CA MET A 57 -9.93 -9.04 -7.60
C MET A 57 -8.66 -9.78 -8.01
N LEU A 58 -8.84 -10.90 -8.71
CA LEU A 58 -7.75 -11.68 -9.28
C LEU A 58 -8.10 -12.21 -10.68
N CYS A 59 -7.33 -11.79 -11.68
CA CYS A 59 -7.20 -12.49 -12.97
C CYS A 59 -5.96 -13.38 -12.91
N TYR A 60 -5.99 -14.57 -13.52
CA TYR A 60 -4.83 -15.45 -13.56
C TYR A 60 -4.83 -16.36 -14.79
N SER A 61 -3.64 -16.74 -15.25
CA SER A 61 -3.44 -17.80 -16.25
C SER A 61 -3.55 -19.19 -15.62
N ASP A 62 -3.71 -20.20 -16.48
CA ASP A 62 -3.60 -21.62 -16.10
C ASP A 62 -2.30 -21.93 -15.36
N GLY A 63 -1.17 -21.34 -15.76
CA GLY A 63 0.11 -21.50 -15.08
C GLY A 63 0.06 -21.27 -13.56
N LEU A 64 -0.80 -20.36 -13.06
CA LEU A 64 -1.02 -20.21 -11.62
C LEU A 64 -1.80 -21.41 -11.05
N SER A 65 -2.93 -21.76 -11.65
CA SER A 65 -3.87 -22.73 -11.07
C SER A 65 -3.48 -24.20 -11.28
N GLU A 66 -2.74 -24.51 -12.35
CA GLU A 66 -2.36 -25.86 -12.76
C GLU A 66 -0.94 -26.23 -12.32
N SER A 67 -0.21 -25.32 -11.67
CA SER A 67 1.06 -25.64 -11.02
C SER A 67 0.85 -26.61 -9.86
N SER A 68 1.76 -27.57 -9.75
CA SER A 68 1.78 -28.60 -8.74
C SER A 68 2.28 -28.06 -7.41
N THR A 69 1.61 -28.41 -6.33
CA THR A 69 2.03 -28.14 -4.96
C THR A 69 2.87 -29.28 -4.40
N SER A 70 3.60 -29.03 -3.32
CA SER A 70 4.45 -30.03 -2.65
C SER A 70 3.71 -31.28 -2.17
N ASP A 71 2.40 -31.18 -1.91
CA ASP A 71 1.53 -32.30 -1.53
C ASP A 71 0.92 -33.04 -2.75
N GLY A 72 1.37 -32.74 -3.97
CA GLY A 72 0.96 -33.43 -5.20
C GLY A 72 -0.42 -33.02 -5.73
N LYS A 73 -1.03 -31.96 -5.19
CA LYS A 73 -2.27 -31.37 -5.71
C LYS A 73 -1.97 -30.23 -6.67
N LEU A 74 -3.01 -29.70 -7.31
CA LEU A 74 -2.92 -28.48 -8.09
C LEU A 74 -3.18 -27.26 -7.20
N TYR A 75 -2.50 -26.14 -7.46
CA TYR A 75 -2.70 -24.91 -6.69
C TYR A 75 -4.14 -24.39 -6.74
N ALA A 76 -4.91 -24.74 -7.78
CA ALA A 76 -6.35 -24.49 -7.87
C ALA A 76 -7.14 -24.90 -6.62
N SER A 77 -6.70 -25.94 -5.89
CA SER A 77 -7.31 -26.40 -4.65
C SER A 77 -7.17 -25.41 -3.49
N TYR A 78 -6.12 -24.59 -3.50
CA TYR A 78 -5.78 -23.63 -2.44
C TYR A 78 -6.02 -22.17 -2.84
N LEU A 79 -6.03 -21.90 -4.15
CA LEU A 79 -6.08 -20.55 -4.73
C LEU A 79 -7.22 -19.68 -4.19
N LYS A 80 -8.41 -20.26 -3.98
CA LYS A 80 -9.56 -19.52 -3.43
C LYS A 80 -9.29 -19.06 -2.00
N GLU A 81 -8.86 -19.97 -1.14
CA GLU A 81 -8.59 -19.71 0.27
C GLU A 81 -7.44 -18.70 0.40
N ASP A 82 -6.32 -18.96 -0.30
CA ASP A 82 -5.17 -18.06 -0.31
C ASP A 82 -5.57 -16.65 -0.78
N PHE A 83 -6.39 -16.54 -1.84
CA PHE A 83 -6.90 -15.26 -2.32
C PHE A 83 -7.78 -14.56 -1.27
N ILE A 84 -8.74 -15.25 -0.66
CA ILE A 84 -9.64 -14.68 0.36
C ILE A 84 -8.85 -14.25 1.60
N ASP A 85 -7.90 -15.06 2.03
CA ASP A 85 -7.13 -14.84 3.25
C ASP A 85 -5.97 -13.87 3.06
N SER A 86 -5.72 -13.37 1.85
CA SER A 86 -4.60 -12.44 1.65
C SER A 86 -4.96 -10.99 1.95
N ILE A 87 -4.18 -10.35 2.82
CA ILE A 87 -4.34 -8.92 3.17
C ILE A 87 -4.07 -8.04 1.97
N CYS A 88 -3.02 -8.36 1.22
CA CYS A 88 -2.57 -7.57 0.09
C CYS A 88 -1.87 -8.45 -0.96
N VAL A 89 -1.47 -7.84 -2.07
CA VAL A 89 -0.79 -8.53 -3.17
C VAL A 89 0.52 -9.21 -2.74
N LYS A 90 1.28 -8.60 -1.81
CA LYS A 90 2.51 -9.21 -1.31
C LYS A 90 2.20 -10.48 -0.52
N ASP A 91 1.20 -10.46 0.34
CA ASP A 91 0.81 -11.66 1.08
C ASP A 91 0.34 -12.78 0.14
N PHE A 92 -0.47 -12.44 -0.85
CA PHE A 92 -0.90 -13.39 -1.86
C PHE A 92 0.28 -14.01 -2.60
N ARG A 93 1.24 -13.18 -3.04
CA ARG A 93 2.47 -13.65 -3.68
C ARG A 93 3.30 -14.55 -2.77
N ASP A 94 3.45 -14.19 -1.49
CA ASP A 94 4.21 -14.99 -0.53
C ASP A 94 3.56 -16.39 -0.38
N LYS A 95 2.22 -16.47 -0.29
CA LYS A 95 1.48 -17.75 -0.26
C LYS A 95 1.64 -18.55 -1.55
N VAL A 96 1.51 -17.91 -2.72
CA VAL A 96 1.76 -18.56 -4.02
C VAL A 96 3.17 -19.15 -4.07
N SER A 97 4.19 -18.35 -3.72
CA SER A 97 5.58 -18.80 -3.72
C SER A 97 5.83 -19.93 -2.73
N ALA A 98 5.16 -19.95 -1.57
CA ALA A 98 5.29 -21.03 -0.60
C ALA A 98 4.67 -22.34 -1.09
N ARG A 99 3.58 -22.28 -1.87
CA ARG A 99 2.90 -23.49 -2.36
C ARG A 99 3.51 -24.08 -3.62
N ILE A 100 3.90 -23.24 -4.57
CA ILE A 100 4.33 -23.69 -5.92
C ILE A 100 5.71 -23.16 -6.35
N GLY A 101 6.39 -22.37 -5.51
CA GLY A 101 7.70 -21.82 -5.85
C GLY A 101 7.65 -20.96 -7.12
N LYS A 102 8.34 -21.39 -8.17
CA LYS A 102 8.35 -20.71 -9.48
C LYS A 102 7.16 -21.10 -10.37
N GLY A 103 6.38 -22.11 -9.98
CA GLY A 103 5.38 -22.74 -10.83
C GLY A 103 6.00 -23.74 -11.81
N ASP A 104 5.13 -24.54 -12.42
CA ASP A 104 5.50 -25.53 -13.45
C ASP A 104 5.45 -24.94 -14.86
N ASP A 105 4.82 -23.78 -15.02
CA ASP A 105 4.58 -23.05 -16.28
C ASP A 105 4.62 -21.51 -16.03
N ASP A 106 4.38 -20.72 -17.08
CA ASP A 106 4.36 -19.27 -17.03
C ASP A 106 3.29 -18.72 -16.06
N LEU A 107 3.77 -18.29 -14.90
CA LEU A 107 2.96 -17.73 -13.81
C LEU A 107 2.53 -16.29 -14.12
N THR A 108 1.27 -16.12 -14.55
CA THR A 108 0.68 -14.79 -14.80
C THR A 108 -0.55 -14.56 -13.94
N TYR A 109 -0.58 -13.47 -13.18
CA TYR A 109 -1.78 -13.00 -12.50
C TYR A 109 -1.80 -11.48 -12.33
N VAL A 110 -3.00 -10.94 -12.29
CA VAL A 110 -3.27 -9.52 -12.00
C VAL A 110 -4.13 -9.46 -10.75
N TYR A 111 -3.54 -8.92 -9.68
CA TYR A 111 -4.20 -8.70 -8.41
C TYR A 111 -4.55 -7.22 -8.28
N ILE A 112 -5.83 -6.91 -8.09
CA ILE A 112 -6.32 -5.55 -7.90
C ILE A 112 -6.99 -5.48 -6.54
N GLN A 113 -6.64 -4.48 -5.74
CA GLN A 113 -7.26 -4.27 -4.45
C GLN A 113 -7.57 -2.80 -4.25
N LYS A 114 -8.75 -2.53 -3.68
CA LYS A 114 -9.11 -1.22 -3.20
C LYS A 114 -8.46 -1.01 -1.83
N LEU A 115 -7.60 -0.01 -1.74
CA LEU A 115 -7.06 0.45 -0.47
C LEU A 115 -8.15 1.18 0.31
N ALA A 116 -8.50 0.68 1.49
CA ALA A 116 -9.47 1.28 2.38
C ALA A 116 -8.88 1.32 3.79
N ILE A 117 -8.67 2.53 4.32
CA ILE A 117 -8.20 2.71 5.69
C ILE A 117 -9.34 2.33 6.62
N SER A 118 -9.06 1.44 7.58
CA SER A 118 -10.08 0.99 8.53
C SER A 118 -10.60 2.16 9.37
N LYS A 119 -11.91 2.16 9.65
CA LYS A 119 -12.54 3.13 10.56
C LYS A 119 -12.17 2.89 12.03
N GLU A 120 -11.67 1.69 12.33
CA GLU A 120 -11.28 1.27 13.68
C GLU A 120 -9.86 1.72 14.03
N PHE A 121 -9.14 2.35 13.09
CA PHE A 121 -7.80 2.83 13.33
C PHE A 121 -7.77 4.03 14.27
N GLU A 122 -6.76 4.04 15.14
CA GLU A 122 -6.45 5.16 16.00
C GLU A 122 -6.11 6.38 15.16
N THR A 123 -6.50 7.57 15.63
CA THR A 123 -6.25 8.82 14.92
C THR A 123 -5.70 9.89 15.85
N LEU A 124 -4.48 10.33 15.57
CA LEU A 124 -3.85 11.48 16.20
C LEU A 124 -3.95 12.70 15.29
N ARG A 125 -4.23 13.86 15.89
CA ARG A 125 -4.15 15.17 15.24
C ARG A 125 -3.20 16.03 16.04
N ILE A 126 -1.98 16.17 15.54
CA ILE A 126 -0.89 16.81 16.26
C ILE A 126 -0.60 18.20 15.71
N ALA A 127 -0.04 19.07 16.55
CA ALA A 127 0.50 20.35 16.08
C ALA A 127 1.65 20.11 15.08
N SER A 128 1.85 21.05 14.14
CA SER A 128 2.99 21.01 13.22
C SER A 128 4.23 21.58 13.92
N THR A 129 4.76 20.82 14.87
CA THR A 129 5.90 21.17 15.74
C THR A 129 6.76 19.92 15.96
N TYR A 130 8.05 20.07 16.27
CA TYR A 130 8.93 18.92 16.53
C TYR A 130 8.51 18.13 17.78
N GLU A 131 8.11 18.83 18.84
CA GLU A 131 7.74 18.23 20.13
C GLU A 131 6.52 17.30 19.97
N ALA A 132 5.47 17.78 19.29
CA ALA A 132 4.27 16.98 19.03
C ALA A 132 4.54 15.77 18.12
N ILE A 133 5.56 15.83 17.24
CA ILE A 133 6.02 14.67 16.46
C ILE A 133 6.65 13.64 17.40
N ASP A 134 7.57 14.03 18.27
CA ASP A 134 8.24 13.13 19.21
C ASP A 134 7.24 12.46 20.17
N GLU A 135 6.27 13.22 20.68
CA GLU A 135 5.17 12.68 21.49
C GLU A 135 4.36 11.63 20.70
N SER A 136 4.00 11.93 19.44
CA SER A 136 3.24 11.01 18.60
C SER A 136 4.01 9.72 18.28
N LEU A 137 5.32 9.82 18.03
CA LEU A 137 6.20 8.68 17.83
C LEU A 137 6.26 7.81 19.09
N THR A 138 6.32 8.44 20.26
CA THR A 138 6.28 7.73 21.54
C THR A 138 4.96 6.97 21.72
N THR A 139 3.82 7.61 21.44
CA THR A 139 2.50 6.96 21.48
C THR A 139 2.41 5.76 20.54
N ILE A 140 2.84 5.93 19.28
CA ILE A 140 2.79 4.84 18.28
C ILE A 140 3.77 3.71 18.66
N SER A 141 4.95 4.04 19.18
CA SER A 141 5.90 3.04 19.65
C SER A 141 5.32 2.21 20.80
N GLN A 142 4.61 2.84 21.73
CA GLN A 142 3.96 2.14 22.84
C GLN A 142 2.85 1.22 22.34
N TYR A 143 1.99 1.71 21.43
CA TYR A 143 0.95 0.90 20.78
C TYR A 143 1.53 -0.35 20.11
N LEU A 144 2.64 -0.23 19.36
CA LEU A 144 3.28 -1.36 18.70
C LEU A 144 3.90 -2.35 19.69
N LYS A 145 4.45 -1.88 20.81
CA LYS A 145 5.00 -2.74 21.88
C LYS A 145 3.89 -3.53 22.57
N GLU A 146 2.73 -2.93 22.80
CA GLU A 146 1.55 -3.60 23.38
C GLU A 146 0.98 -4.69 22.46
N HIS A 147 1.31 -4.66 21.18
CA HIS A 147 0.96 -5.69 20.20
C HIS A 147 2.12 -6.64 19.88
N ASP A 148 3.10 -6.75 20.78
CA ASP A 148 4.22 -7.71 20.70
C ASP A 148 5.05 -7.61 19.40
N VAL A 149 5.13 -6.43 18.78
CA VAL A 149 5.94 -6.22 17.58
C VAL A 149 7.42 -6.34 17.92
N ASP A 150 8.14 -7.16 17.16
CA ASP A 150 9.57 -7.40 17.40
C ASP A 150 10.41 -6.12 17.26
N SER A 151 11.50 -6.03 18.04
CA SER A 151 12.33 -4.82 18.13
C SER A 151 12.90 -4.36 16.78
N LYS A 152 13.23 -5.28 15.87
CA LYS A 152 13.76 -4.94 14.56
C LYS A 152 12.67 -4.30 13.70
N THR A 153 11.49 -4.91 13.62
CA THR A 153 10.36 -4.36 12.86
C THR A 153 9.87 -3.05 13.46
N LEU A 154 9.77 -2.95 14.78
CA LEU A 154 9.47 -1.72 15.50
C LEU A 154 10.43 -0.60 15.08
N SER A 155 11.74 -0.84 15.13
CA SER A 155 12.75 0.15 14.75
C SER A 155 12.61 0.60 13.30
N GLN A 156 12.29 -0.32 12.38
CA GLN A 156 12.04 0.00 10.97
C GLN A 156 10.82 0.89 10.79
N ILE A 157 9.72 0.59 11.49
CA ILE A 157 8.50 1.40 11.47
C ILE A 157 8.79 2.79 12.03
N MET A 158 9.43 2.88 13.20
CA MET A 158 9.71 4.14 13.87
C MET A 158 10.64 5.05 13.05
N LEU A 159 11.70 4.50 12.46
CA LEU A 159 12.59 5.26 11.58
C LEU A 159 11.82 5.80 10.36
N THR A 160 10.93 4.99 9.80
CA THR A 160 10.13 5.41 8.65
C THR A 160 9.10 6.48 9.02
N LEU A 161 8.41 6.33 10.14
CA LEU A 161 7.44 7.32 10.63
C LEU A 161 8.11 8.65 10.95
N SER A 162 9.30 8.64 11.58
CA SER A 162 10.06 9.85 11.87
C SER A 162 10.37 10.63 10.58
N GLU A 163 10.93 9.97 9.57
CA GLU A 163 11.20 10.59 8.27
C GLU A 163 9.93 11.16 7.62
N LEU A 164 8.80 10.43 7.69
CA LEU A 164 7.54 10.87 7.08
C LEU A 164 6.90 12.05 7.81
N LEU A 165 6.95 12.07 9.14
CA LEU A 165 6.42 13.17 9.93
C LEU A 165 7.27 14.43 9.78
N LEU A 166 8.59 14.30 9.71
CA LEU A 166 9.48 15.41 9.40
C LEU A 166 9.22 15.96 7.99
N ASN A 167 9.03 15.10 7.00
CA ASN A 167 8.65 15.53 5.65
C ASN A 167 7.29 16.25 5.64
N ALA A 168 6.30 15.74 6.39
CA ALA A 168 5.00 16.36 6.54
C ALA A 168 5.09 17.74 7.21
N LEU A 169 6.00 17.92 8.16
CA LEU A 169 6.28 19.20 8.82
C LEU A 169 6.96 20.19 7.88
N GLU A 170 8.14 19.83 7.38
CA GLU A 170 9.02 20.71 6.61
C GLU A 170 8.42 21.03 5.23
N HIS A 171 8.06 20.01 4.46
CA HIS A 171 7.60 20.18 3.08
C HIS A 171 6.09 20.41 3.00
N GLY A 172 5.31 19.81 3.90
CA GLY A 172 3.86 19.96 3.94
C GLY A 172 3.43 21.23 4.67
N SER A 173 3.57 21.23 5.99
CA SER A 173 3.10 22.32 6.85
C SER A 173 3.87 23.62 6.63
N PHE A 174 5.19 23.58 6.50
CA PHE A 174 6.02 24.78 6.36
C PHE A 174 6.32 25.15 4.90
N GLY A 175 6.17 24.23 3.95
CA GLY A 175 6.38 24.51 2.53
C GLY A 175 7.85 24.76 2.17
N VAL A 176 8.79 24.28 2.97
CA VAL A 176 10.23 24.47 2.77
C VAL A 176 10.69 23.42 1.76
N ASP A 177 10.82 23.79 0.49
CA ASP A 177 11.31 22.83 -0.51
C ASP A 177 12.79 22.45 -0.31
N LYS A 178 13.25 21.47 -1.07
CA LYS A 178 14.62 20.95 -0.94
C LYS A 178 15.71 21.98 -1.26
N ALA A 179 15.49 22.83 -2.27
CA ALA A 179 16.46 23.85 -2.64
C ALA A 179 16.56 24.92 -1.55
N HIS A 180 15.41 25.34 -1.02
CA HIS A 180 15.34 26.27 0.09
C HIS A 180 15.96 25.69 1.37
N LYS A 181 15.69 24.41 1.68
CA LYS A 181 16.32 23.72 2.82
C LYS A 181 17.84 23.70 2.72
N ASN A 182 18.40 23.35 1.56
CA ASN A 182 19.85 23.36 1.35
C ASN A 182 20.44 24.75 1.55
N TYR A 183 19.80 25.79 1.00
CA TYR A 183 20.22 27.18 1.18
C TYR A 183 20.23 27.58 2.67
N LEU A 184 19.16 27.29 3.40
CA LEU A 184 19.05 27.61 4.83
C LEU A 184 20.13 26.91 5.67
N ILE A 185 20.42 25.65 5.37
CA ILE A 185 21.48 24.87 6.05
C ILE A 185 22.86 25.46 5.75
N GLU A 186 23.16 25.76 4.48
CA GLU A 186 24.44 26.33 4.06
C GLU A 186 24.73 27.69 4.72
N HIS A 187 23.68 28.45 5.04
CA HIS A 187 23.80 29.79 5.65
C HIS A 187 23.57 29.79 7.17
N ASN A 188 23.40 28.63 7.82
CA ASN A 188 23.08 28.49 9.25
C ASN A 188 21.81 29.26 9.68
N LEU A 189 20.82 29.39 8.79
CA LEU A 189 19.54 30.07 9.03
C LEU A 189 18.38 29.11 9.28
N PHE A 190 18.66 27.79 9.23
CA PHE A 190 17.62 26.77 9.26
C PHE A 190 16.80 26.81 10.55
N ASP A 191 17.45 26.84 11.71
CA ASP A 191 16.76 26.78 13.01
C ASP A 191 15.88 28.01 13.25
N ASP A 192 16.40 29.21 12.95
CA ASP A 192 15.66 30.47 13.08
C ASP A 192 14.43 30.50 12.16
N GLU A 193 14.57 30.02 10.92
CA GLU A 193 13.46 29.95 9.97
C GLU A 193 12.43 28.91 10.38
N MET A 194 12.84 27.75 10.90
CA MET A 194 11.90 26.75 11.42
C MET A 194 11.09 27.31 12.61
N ALA A 195 11.75 28.01 13.55
CA ALA A 195 11.08 28.64 14.69
C ALA A 195 10.09 29.74 14.25
N ARG A 196 10.42 30.49 13.18
CA ARG A 196 9.53 31.48 12.58
C ARG A 196 8.32 30.82 11.91
N LEU A 197 8.55 29.75 11.13
CA LEU A 197 7.49 29.02 10.41
C LEU A 197 6.56 28.30 11.36
N GLU A 198 7.06 27.76 12.46
CA GLU A 198 6.25 27.14 13.50
C GLU A 198 5.22 28.13 14.08
N LYS A 199 5.68 29.35 14.43
CA LYS A 199 4.79 30.42 14.90
C LYS A 199 3.78 30.85 13.83
N LEU A 200 4.21 30.96 12.58
CA LEU A 200 3.37 31.36 11.45
C LEU A 200 2.28 30.31 11.16
N HIS A 201 2.61 29.03 11.29
CA HIS A 201 1.77 27.89 10.91
C HIS A 201 1.21 27.12 12.11
N GLN A 202 1.11 27.74 13.30
CA GLN A 202 0.57 27.13 14.52
C GLN A 202 -0.84 26.49 14.37
N HIS A 203 -1.63 26.97 13.41
CA HIS A 203 -2.96 26.44 13.11
C HIS A 203 -2.94 25.16 12.27
N LYS A 204 -1.82 24.87 11.59
CA LYS A 204 -1.67 23.66 10.79
C LYS A 204 -1.45 22.43 11.68
N LYS A 205 -2.11 21.34 11.33
CA LYS A 205 -2.06 20.06 12.03
C LYS A 205 -1.65 18.95 11.08
N ILE A 206 -0.89 17.99 11.60
CA ILE A 206 -0.61 16.72 10.93
C ILE A 206 -1.58 15.69 11.48
N LYS A 207 -2.24 14.95 10.57
CA LYS A 207 -3.13 13.85 10.93
C LYS A 207 -2.41 12.53 10.72
N ILE A 208 -2.41 11.68 11.74
CA ILE A 208 -1.86 10.33 11.69
C ILE A 208 -3.00 9.36 11.99
N THR A 209 -3.31 8.44 11.08
CA THR A 209 -4.28 7.37 11.32
C THR A 209 -3.55 6.03 11.20
N TYR A 210 -3.57 5.19 12.22
CA TYR A 210 -2.79 3.95 12.24
C TYR A 210 -3.51 2.79 12.93
N GLY A 211 -3.12 1.57 12.58
CA GLY A 211 -3.61 0.36 13.23
C GLY A 211 -3.00 -0.90 12.66
N ILE A 212 -3.41 -2.03 13.22
CA ILE A 212 -2.98 -3.36 12.79
C ILE A 212 -4.16 -4.08 12.15
N LEU A 213 -3.97 -4.58 10.94
CA LEU A 213 -4.92 -5.43 10.23
C LEU A 213 -4.55 -6.90 10.46
N PRO A 214 -5.41 -7.69 11.11
CA PRO A 214 -5.23 -9.13 11.21
C PRO A 214 -5.66 -9.84 9.92
N SER A 215 -4.99 -10.92 9.56
CA SER A 215 -5.48 -11.86 8.55
C SER A 215 -4.85 -13.23 8.69
N GLY A 216 -5.66 -14.18 9.18
CA GLY A 216 -5.19 -15.51 9.53
C GLY A 216 -4.01 -15.43 10.52
N LYS A 217 -2.86 -15.94 10.10
CA LYS A 217 -1.61 -15.95 10.90
C LYS A 217 -0.73 -14.71 10.68
N ARG A 218 -1.13 -13.78 9.81
CA ARG A 218 -0.35 -12.57 9.51
C ARG A 218 -0.98 -11.32 10.09
N GLN A 219 -0.14 -10.36 10.44
CA GLN A 219 -0.56 -9.04 10.86
C GLN A 219 0.21 -7.98 10.06
N LEU A 220 -0.53 -6.97 9.62
CA LEU A 220 -0.02 -5.85 8.86
C LEU A 220 -0.25 -4.56 9.63
N PHE A 221 0.82 -3.86 9.99
CA PHE A 221 0.72 -2.48 10.45
C PHE A 221 0.47 -1.57 9.25
N GLU A 222 -0.53 -0.70 9.36
CA GLU A 222 -0.83 0.34 8.39
C GLU A 222 -0.88 1.70 9.11
N ALA A 223 -0.27 2.71 8.49
CA ALA A 223 -0.38 4.10 8.95
C ALA A 223 -0.56 5.04 7.77
N THR A 224 -1.40 6.06 7.94
CA THR A 224 -1.59 7.14 6.99
C THR A 224 -1.25 8.45 7.65
N ILE A 225 -0.28 9.17 7.10
CA ILE A 225 0.13 10.51 7.52
C ILE A 225 -0.39 11.49 6.48
N SER A 226 -1.07 12.54 6.93
CA SER A 226 -1.58 13.61 6.06
C SER A 226 -1.29 14.98 6.66
N ASP A 227 -0.79 15.87 5.80
CA ASP A 227 -0.50 17.26 6.12
C ASP A 227 -1.46 18.23 5.40
N GLN A 228 -1.41 19.50 5.82
CA GLN A 228 -2.22 20.59 5.27
C GLN A 228 -1.47 21.44 4.23
N GLY A 229 -0.41 20.89 3.62
CA GLY A 229 0.32 21.52 2.54
C GLY A 229 -0.37 21.40 1.18
N GLU A 230 0.30 21.96 0.17
CA GLU A 230 -0.14 21.91 -1.23
C GLU A 230 0.02 20.52 -1.85
N GLY A 231 0.87 19.67 -1.27
CA GLY A 231 1.23 18.37 -1.80
C GLY A 231 2.21 18.49 -2.97
N PHE A 232 2.41 17.39 -3.69
CA PHE A 232 3.35 17.33 -4.80
C PHE A 232 2.84 16.43 -5.92
N ASP A 233 3.42 16.57 -7.12
CA ASP A 233 3.09 15.69 -8.24
C ASP A 233 3.61 14.27 -8.00
N THR A 234 2.69 13.39 -7.61
CA THR A 234 2.98 11.97 -7.38
C THR A 234 3.45 11.22 -8.63
N MET A 235 3.25 11.75 -9.84
CA MET A 235 3.79 11.13 -11.06
C MET A 235 5.32 11.12 -11.07
N VAL A 236 5.96 12.07 -10.38
CA VAL A 236 7.42 12.12 -10.22
C VAL A 236 7.94 10.85 -9.54
N LEU A 237 7.14 10.20 -8.67
CA LEU A 237 7.51 8.96 -7.99
C LEU A 237 7.66 7.78 -8.95
N LYS A 238 6.88 7.72 -10.04
CA LYS A 238 7.06 6.67 -11.06
C LYS A 238 8.47 6.73 -11.65
N ASN A 239 8.97 7.94 -11.89
CA ASN A 239 10.31 8.15 -12.42
C ASN A 239 11.40 7.82 -11.38
N ILE A 240 11.13 7.99 -10.09
CA ILE A 240 12.03 7.64 -8.99
C ILE A 240 12.13 6.11 -8.81
N VAL A 241 11.03 5.37 -8.97
CA VAL A 241 11.05 3.90 -8.92
C VAL A 241 11.90 3.33 -10.06
N ILE A 242 11.87 3.95 -11.24
CA ILE A 242 12.66 3.54 -12.41
C ILE A 242 14.14 3.99 -12.29
N ASN A 243 14.41 5.17 -11.73
CA ASN A 243 15.75 5.77 -11.66
C ASN A 243 16.13 6.18 -10.22
N ALA A 244 16.21 5.21 -9.32
CA ALA A 244 16.44 5.46 -7.89
C ALA A 244 17.77 6.16 -7.58
N GLU A 245 18.79 6.01 -8.42
CA GLU A 245 20.13 6.59 -8.22
C GLU A 245 20.19 8.11 -8.41
N LYS A 246 19.21 8.71 -9.09
CA LYS A 246 19.17 10.17 -9.33
C LYS A 246 18.49 10.96 -8.22
N PHE A 247 17.90 10.29 -7.23
CA PHE A 247 17.15 10.96 -6.17
C PHE A 247 18.02 11.13 -4.92
N ASN A 248 18.55 12.34 -4.73
CA ASN A 248 19.40 12.73 -3.60
C ASN A 248 18.65 12.79 -2.24
N GLY A 249 17.51 12.10 -2.09
CA GLY A 249 16.66 12.14 -0.89
C GLY A 249 16.84 10.87 -0.06
N ARG A 250 17.65 10.95 1.01
CA ARG A 250 17.90 9.80 1.91
C ARG A 250 16.59 9.23 2.48
N GLY A 251 15.63 10.08 2.84
CA GLY A 251 14.33 9.66 3.38
C GLY A 251 13.53 8.74 2.45
N PHE A 252 13.48 9.02 1.15
CA PHE A 252 12.75 8.16 0.21
C PHE A 252 13.41 6.80 0.01
N VAL A 253 14.74 6.75 0.07
CA VAL A 253 15.49 5.48 0.01
C VAL A 253 15.20 4.63 1.25
N ILE A 254 15.09 5.25 2.43
CA ILE A 254 14.72 4.58 3.69
C ILE A 254 13.32 3.97 3.56
N ILE A 255 12.32 4.77 3.17
CA ILE A 255 10.93 4.34 2.98
C ILE A 255 10.85 3.12 2.05
N ARG A 256 11.54 3.16 0.90
CA ARG A 256 11.54 2.06 -0.08
C ARG A 256 12.19 0.78 0.45
N LYS A 257 13.22 0.88 1.29
CA LYS A 257 13.94 -0.29 1.80
C LYS A 257 13.24 -0.95 2.99
N LEU A 258 12.53 -0.15 3.80
CA LEU A 258 12.02 -0.60 5.09
C LEU A 258 10.55 -1.01 5.05
N LEU A 259 9.75 -0.49 4.13
CA LEU A 259 8.32 -0.81 4.02
C LEU A 259 8.04 -1.92 3.01
N ASP A 260 6.90 -2.59 3.20
CA ASP A 260 6.38 -3.54 2.22
C ASP A 260 5.62 -2.82 1.10
N HIS A 261 4.79 -1.83 1.46
CA HIS A 261 4.10 -0.98 0.51
C HIS A 261 3.99 0.46 1.02
N PHE A 262 3.88 1.40 0.08
CA PHE A 262 3.49 2.76 0.35
C PHE A 262 2.69 3.33 -0.83
N TYR A 263 1.77 4.24 -0.53
CA TYR A 263 0.86 4.86 -1.50
C TYR A 263 0.72 6.34 -1.17
N PHE A 264 0.69 7.18 -2.21
CA PHE A 264 0.34 8.59 -2.05
C PHE A 264 -1.07 8.85 -2.55
N ASN A 265 -1.77 9.77 -1.90
CA ASN A 265 -3.02 10.27 -2.44
C ASN A 265 -2.78 11.11 -3.71
N LYS A 266 -3.83 11.39 -4.48
CA LYS A 266 -3.72 12.14 -5.75
C LYS A 266 -3.06 13.52 -5.57
N LYS A 267 -3.30 14.19 -4.44
CA LYS A 267 -2.76 15.52 -4.15
C LYS A 267 -1.28 15.48 -3.76
N GLY A 268 -0.78 14.34 -3.28
CA GLY A 268 0.59 14.20 -2.76
C GLY A 268 0.80 14.77 -1.36
N ASN A 269 -0.26 15.00 -0.58
CA ASN A 269 -0.18 15.49 0.81
C ASN A 269 -0.65 14.45 1.84
N ALA A 270 -0.76 13.20 1.40
CA ALA A 270 -0.98 12.07 2.29
C ALA A 270 -0.25 10.85 1.77
N ILE A 271 0.39 10.12 2.69
CA ILE A 271 1.06 8.87 2.44
C ILE A 271 0.49 7.79 3.34
N THR A 272 0.12 6.66 2.76
CA THR A 272 -0.22 5.43 3.47
C THR A 272 0.93 4.45 3.35
N ILE A 273 1.40 3.92 4.48
CA ILE A 273 2.47 2.93 4.57
C ILE A 273 1.94 1.62 5.14
N GLN A 274 2.53 0.52 4.70
CA GLN A 274 2.18 -0.83 5.16
C GLN A 274 3.45 -1.64 5.44
N LYS A 275 3.45 -2.35 6.58
CA LYS A 275 4.55 -3.19 7.03
C LYS A 275 4.03 -4.43 7.74
N PHE A 276 4.46 -5.62 7.30
CA PHE A 276 4.19 -6.85 8.03
C PHE A 276 4.94 -6.84 9.36
N ILE A 277 4.21 -7.11 10.44
CA ILE A 277 4.75 -7.17 11.81
C ILE A 277 4.90 -8.60 12.33
N THR A 278 4.35 -9.58 11.64
CA THR A 278 4.66 -10.99 11.85
C THR A 278 5.51 -11.53 10.71
N PRO A 279 6.47 -12.44 11.01
CA PRO A 279 7.21 -13.14 9.97
C PRO A 279 6.25 -13.97 9.12
N PHE A 280 6.61 -14.14 7.84
CA PHE A 280 5.93 -15.14 7.02
C PHE A 280 6.29 -16.51 7.58
N LEU A 281 5.33 -17.15 8.26
CA LEU A 281 5.45 -18.55 8.64
C LEU A 281 5.21 -19.38 7.39
N GLU A 282 6.17 -20.24 7.04
CA GLU A 282 6.00 -21.21 5.95
C GLU A 282 4.72 -22.02 6.21
N LEU A 283 3.91 -22.17 5.16
CA LEU A 283 2.60 -22.83 5.18
C LEU A 283 2.73 -24.34 5.39
#